data_AF-A0A7Y0IGU3-F1
#
_entry.id   AF-A0A7Y0IGU3-F1
#
_cell.length_a   1.000
_cell.length_b   1.000
_cell.length_c   1.000
_cell.angle_alpha   90.00
_cell.angle_beta   90.00
_cell.angle_gamma   90.00
#
_symmetry.space_group_name_H-M   'P 1'
#
loop_
_entity.id
_entity.type
_entity.pdbx_description
1 polymer ?
#
loop_
_entity_poly.entity_id
_entity_poly.type
_entity_poly.pdbx_seq_one_letter_code
_entity_poly.pdbx_strand_id
1 'polypeptide(L)'
;MRKIYYAFMFLSLVVITSCGKKTDKDRAIALVEAKYENSNQKLNFDGSKLDSLYNISPAAYADSLKKGNELDTTLATLESEIEHLSQAESDSVGLISAKLTKERYHLLDLAKIKPAFMGWKLSGVVVEGGKLDTLSFNFDKGITKIVP
;
A
#
# COMPACT_ATOMS: atom_id res chain seq x y z
N MET A 1 36.66 -23.23 -47.48
CA MET A 1 35.32 -22.98 -46.88
C MET A 1 35.34 -23.39 -45.40
N ARG A 2 35.79 -22.52 -44.49
CA ARG A 2 35.92 -22.89 -43.05
C ARG A 2 35.65 -21.75 -42.06
N LYS A 3 35.24 -20.57 -42.54
CA LYS A 3 35.10 -19.35 -41.72
C LYS A 3 33.65 -18.97 -41.36
N ILE A 4 32.65 -19.62 -41.96
CA ILE A 4 31.23 -19.27 -41.75
C ILE A 4 30.61 -20.03 -40.55
N TYR A 5 31.18 -21.17 -40.16
CA TYR A 5 30.64 -22.00 -39.09
C TYR A 5 30.83 -21.43 -37.67
N TYR A 6 31.83 -20.56 -37.45
CA TYR A 6 32.06 -19.97 -36.13
C TYR A 6 31.18 -18.76 -35.80
N ALA A 7 30.63 -18.09 -36.82
CA ALA A 7 29.74 -16.95 -36.61
C ALA A 7 28.35 -17.39 -36.12
N PHE A 8 27.89 -18.58 -36.55
CA PHE A 8 26.59 -19.10 -36.16
C PHE A 8 26.56 -19.70 -34.75
N MET A 9 27.71 -20.14 -34.23
CA MET A 9 27.81 -20.73 -32.88
C MET A 9 27.85 -19.68 -31.76
N PHE A 10 28.27 -18.45 -32.06
CA PHE A 10 28.23 -17.34 -31.09
C PHE A 10 26.88 -16.62 -31.06
N LEU A 11 26.10 -16.67 -32.14
CA LEU A 11 24.77 -16.04 -32.19
C LEU A 11 23.70 -16.84 -31.44
N SER A 12 23.87 -18.15 -31.32
CA SER A 12 22.96 -19.02 -30.54
C SER A 12 23.20 -19.00 -29.04
N LEU A 13 24.34 -18.46 -28.57
CA LEU A 13 24.66 -18.40 -27.14
C LEU A 13 24.03 -17.20 -26.41
N VAL A 14 23.54 -16.19 -27.15
CA VAL A 14 22.93 -14.97 -26.56
C VAL A 14 21.43 -15.14 -26.29
N VAL A 15 20.78 -16.17 -26.83
CA VAL A 15 19.32 -16.35 -26.70
C VAL A 15 18.90 -17.15 -25.45
N ILE A 16 19.86 -17.64 -24.64
CA ILE A 16 19.58 -18.54 -23.51
C ILE A 16 19.65 -17.84 -22.13
N THR A 17 19.94 -16.54 -22.06
CA THR A 17 20.20 -15.87 -20.75
C THR A 17 19.03 -15.09 -20.14
N SER A 18 17.83 -15.12 -20.71
CA SER A 18 16.66 -14.50 -20.06
C SER A 18 15.41 -15.39 -20.08
N CYS A 19 15.56 -16.61 -19.54
CA CYS A 19 14.45 -17.19 -18.80
C CYS A 19 14.43 -16.55 -17.39
N GLY A 20 14.40 -15.22 -17.34
CA GLY A 20 14.20 -14.48 -16.10
C GLY A 20 12.77 -14.73 -15.66
N LYS A 21 12.58 -15.19 -14.42
CA LYS A 21 11.24 -15.22 -13.82
C LYS A 21 10.66 -13.80 -13.95
N LYS A 22 9.54 -13.66 -14.66
CA LYS A 22 8.82 -12.37 -14.77
C LYS A 22 8.60 -11.82 -13.38
N THR A 23 8.94 -10.54 -13.17
CA THR A 23 8.69 -9.89 -11.90
C THR A 23 7.19 -9.73 -11.68
N ASP A 24 6.78 -9.51 -10.44
CA ASP A 24 5.38 -9.22 -10.13
C ASP A 24 4.87 -7.96 -10.85
N LYS A 25 5.76 -6.97 -11.07
CA LYS A 25 5.44 -5.79 -11.89
C LYS A 25 5.19 -6.18 -13.35
N ASP A 26 6.03 -7.01 -13.94
CA ASP A 26 5.85 -7.48 -15.33
C ASP A 26 4.54 -8.27 -15.50
N ARG A 27 4.17 -9.06 -14.50
CA ARG A 27 2.90 -9.80 -14.48
C ARG A 27 1.69 -8.86 -14.39
N ALA A 28 1.78 -7.81 -13.56
CA ALA A 28 0.74 -6.81 -13.44
C ALA A 28 0.56 -6.00 -14.74
N ILE A 29 1.67 -5.60 -15.38
CA ILE A 29 1.67 -4.91 -16.67
C ILE A 29 1.01 -5.78 -17.72
N ALA A 30 1.42 -7.05 -17.86
CA ALA A 30 0.84 -7.95 -18.85
C ALA A 30 -0.68 -8.15 -18.68
N LEU A 31 -1.18 -8.22 -17.44
CA LEU A 31 -2.62 -8.28 -17.18
C LEU A 31 -3.37 -7.00 -17.60
N VAL A 32 -2.74 -5.84 -17.41
CA VAL A 32 -3.30 -4.56 -17.85
C VAL A 32 -3.27 -4.46 -19.36
N GLU A 33 -2.14 -4.75 -20.00
CA GLU A 33 -2.01 -4.76 -21.46
C GLU A 33 -3.06 -5.66 -22.10
N ALA A 34 -3.23 -6.89 -21.60
CA ALA A 34 -4.24 -7.84 -22.07
C ALA A 34 -5.68 -7.28 -22.00
N LYS A 35 -5.99 -6.46 -20.98
CA LYS A 35 -7.30 -5.79 -20.86
C LYS A 35 -7.50 -4.71 -21.92
N TYR A 36 -6.42 -4.11 -22.43
CA TYR A 36 -6.43 -3.01 -23.39
C TYR A 36 -6.02 -3.42 -24.82
N GLU A 37 -5.73 -4.70 -25.07
CA GLU A 37 -5.36 -5.24 -26.39
C GLU A 37 -6.36 -4.88 -27.49
N ASN A 38 -7.66 -4.85 -27.17
CA ASN A 38 -8.72 -4.50 -28.12
C ASN A 38 -9.07 -3.00 -28.12
N SER A 39 -8.37 -2.18 -27.35
CA SER A 39 -8.60 -0.74 -27.29
C SER A 39 -7.69 -0.01 -28.26
N ASN A 40 -8.16 1.10 -28.83
CA ASN A 40 -7.31 2.01 -29.60
C ASN A 40 -6.39 2.87 -28.71
N GLN A 41 -6.36 2.61 -27.40
CA GLN A 41 -5.58 3.33 -26.42
C GLN A 41 -4.30 2.56 -26.12
N LYS A 42 -3.15 3.15 -26.43
CA LYS A 42 -1.85 2.58 -26.05
C LYS A 42 -1.48 3.07 -24.66
N LEU A 43 -0.96 2.18 -23.82
CA LEU A 43 -0.55 2.49 -22.45
C LEU A 43 0.97 2.60 -22.36
N ASN A 44 1.45 3.53 -21.54
CA ASN A 44 2.85 3.70 -21.19
C ASN A 44 3.04 3.36 -19.69
N PHE A 45 4.04 2.52 -19.43
CA PHE A 45 4.37 1.98 -18.10
C PHE A 45 5.73 2.44 -17.55
N ASP A 46 6.47 3.31 -18.23
CA ASP A 46 7.84 3.73 -17.84
C ASP A 46 7.87 4.36 -16.44
N GLY A 47 6.83 5.12 -16.09
CA GLY A 47 6.64 5.72 -14.77
C GLY A 47 5.87 4.85 -13.77
N SER A 48 5.48 3.63 -14.15
CA SER A 48 4.59 2.82 -13.32
C SER A 48 5.28 2.23 -12.09
N LYS A 49 4.55 2.15 -10.99
CA LYS A 49 5.04 1.60 -9.72
C LYS A 49 4.07 0.56 -9.18
N LEU A 50 4.61 -0.59 -8.75
CA LEU A 50 3.85 -1.63 -8.07
C LEU A 50 4.05 -1.49 -6.57
N ASP A 51 2.96 -1.19 -5.87
CA ASP A 51 2.94 -1.01 -4.41
C ASP A 51 2.09 -2.10 -3.75
N SER A 52 2.49 -2.54 -2.56
CA SER A 52 1.69 -3.44 -1.73
C SER A 52 0.48 -2.71 -1.17
N LEU A 53 -0.69 -3.35 -1.24
CA LEU A 53 -1.94 -2.86 -0.70
C LEU A 53 -2.27 -3.59 0.61
N TYR A 54 -2.64 -2.82 1.64
CA TYR A 54 -3.06 -3.32 2.94
C TYR A 54 -4.44 -2.77 3.31
N ASN A 55 -5.18 -3.47 4.18
CA ASN A 55 -6.45 -2.97 4.76
C ASN A 55 -6.27 -1.65 5.56
N ILE A 56 -5.16 -1.52 6.29
CA ILE A 56 -4.64 -0.32 6.94
C ILE A 56 -3.12 -0.33 6.74
N SER A 57 -2.50 0.83 6.54
CA SER A 57 -1.05 0.87 6.39
C SER A 57 -0.38 0.41 7.71
N PRO A 58 0.72 -0.37 7.65
CA PRO A 58 1.44 -0.78 8.85
C PRO A 58 1.90 0.39 9.71
N ALA A 59 2.28 1.51 9.09
CA ALA A 59 2.65 2.73 9.78
C ALA A 59 1.47 3.34 10.55
N ALA A 60 0.31 3.52 9.89
CA ALA A 60 -0.87 4.07 10.55
C ALA A 60 -1.35 3.17 11.70
N TYR A 61 -1.21 1.85 11.57
CA TYR A 61 -1.47 0.91 12.65
C TYR A 61 -0.53 1.12 13.85
N ALA A 62 0.78 1.19 13.60
CA ALA A 62 1.78 1.43 14.64
C ALA A 62 1.57 2.80 15.34
N ASP A 63 1.25 3.84 14.59
CA ASP A 63 0.97 5.18 15.11
C ASP A 63 -0.29 5.17 15.99
N SER A 64 -1.33 4.44 15.56
CA SER A 64 -2.57 4.29 16.34
C SER A 64 -2.32 3.60 17.68
N LEU A 65 -1.51 2.53 17.69
CA LEU A 65 -1.10 1.85 18.92
C LEU A 65 -0.31 2.77 19.85
N LYS A 66 0.66 3.50 19.29
CA LYS A 66 1.48 4.45 20.06
C LYS A 66 0.61 5.52 20.71
N LYS A 67 -0.28 6.14 19.94
CA LYS A 67 -1.21 7.17 20.44
C LYS A 67 -2.14 6.60 21.53
N GLY A 68 -2.60 5.35 21.39
CA GLY A 68 -3.37 4.68 22.44
C GLY A 68 -2.62 4.61 23.76
N ASN A 69 -1.35 4.19 23.74
CA ASN A 69 -0.52 4.12 24.95
C ASN A 69 -0.23 5.51 25.58
N GLU A 70 -0.07 6.54 24.75
CA GLU A 70 0.12 7.92 25.22
C GLU A 70 -1.16 8.45 25.91
N LEU A 71 -2.33 8.12 25.37
CA LEU A 71 -3.62 8.45 25.99
C LEU A 71 -3.80 7.72 27.32
N ASP A 72 -3.39 6.47 27.43
CA ASP A 72 -3.44 5.71 28.69
C ASP A 72 -2.64 6.41 29.80
N THR A 73 -1.46 6.92 29.45
CA THR A 73 -0.60 7.66 30.39
C THR A 73 -1.25 8.99 30.79
N THR A 74 -1.80 9.72 29.83
CA THR A 74 -2.45 11.02 30.07
C THR A 74 -3.70 10.88 30.93
N LEU A 75 -4.53 9.85 30.67
CA LEU A 75 -5.71 9.56 31.47
C LEU A 75 -5.33 9.26 32.93
N ALA A 76 -4.29 8.46 33.16
CA ALA A 76 -3.81 8.17 34.51
C ALA A 76 -3.34 9.44 35.26
N THR A 77 -2.65 10.36 34.57
CA THR A 77 -2.28 11.65 35.15
C THR A 77 -3.50 12.48 35.51
N LEU A 78 -4.47 12.61 34.59
CA LEU A 78 -5.69 13.39 34.83
C LEU A 78 -6.54 12.82 35.97
N GLU A 79 -6.61 11.49 36.10
CA GLU A 79 -7.29 10.82 37.21
C GLU A 79 -6.62 11.16 38.55
N SER A 80 -5.28 11.14 38.61
CA SER A 80 -4.55 11.53 39.82
C SER A 80 -4.69 13.01 40.17
N GLU A 81 -4.82 13.89 39.18
CA GLU A 81 -4.97 15.33 39.40
C GLU A 81 -6.38 15.70 39.85
N ILE A 82 -7.41 15.02 39.33
CA ILE A 82 -8.83 15.25 39.68
C ILE A 82 -9.07 15.16 41.19
N GLU A 83 -8.40 14.24 41.88
CA GLU A 83 -8.56 14.02 43.33
C GLU A 83 -8.18 15.24 44.20
N HIS A 84 -7.47 16.22 43.62
CA HIS A 84 -6.94 17.39 44.33
C HIS A 84 -7.57 18.72 43.89
N LEU A 85 -8.54 18.70 42.97
CA LEU A 85 -9.15 19.90 42.39
C LEU A 85 -10.44 20.34 43.09
N SER A 86 -10.81 21.60 42.92
CA SER A 86 -12.16 22.06 43.28
C SER A 86 -13.23 21.43 42.38
N GLN A 87 -14.49 21.44 42.80
CA GLN A 87 -15.58 20.78 42.03
C GLN A 87 -15.68 21.27 40.58
N ALA A 88 -15.60 22.58 40.34
CA ALA A 88 -15.74 23.14 38.99
C ALA A 88 -14.56 22.79 38.06
N GLU A 89 -13.36 22.71 38.63
CA GLU A 89 -12.15 22.28 37.91
C GLU A 89 -12.20 20.77 37.63
N SER A 90 -12.61 19.98 38.63
CA SER A 90 -12.85 18.54 38.49
C SER A 90 -13.86 18.23 37.38
N ASP A 91 -14.99 18.94 37.32
CA ASP A 91 -16.00 18.74 36.27
C ASP A 91 -15.44 19.00 34.86
N SER A 92 -14.59 20.03 34.73
CA SER A 92 -13.93 20.39 33.48
C SER A 92 -12.91 19.34 33.04
N VAL A 93 -12.09 18.85 33.97
CA VAL A 93 -11.13 17.77 33.71
C VAL A 93 -11.86 16.45 33.39
N GLY A 94 -12.98 16.19 34.06
CA GLY A 94 -13.85 15.04 33.77
C GLY A 94 -14.36 15.01 32.33
N LEU A 95 -14.77 16.16 31.77
CA LEU A 95 -15.18 16.26 30.35
C LEU A 95 -14.03 15.96 29.38
N ILE A 96 -12.82 16.45 29.69
CA ILE A 96 -11.62 16.18 28.88
C ILE A 96 -11.27 14.69 28.94
N SER A 97 -11.24 14.10 30.15
CA SER A 97 -10.96 12.68 30.36
C SER A 97 -11.96 11.79 29.60
N ALA A 98 -13.26 12.13 29.62
CA ALA A 98 -14.27 11.40 28.86
C ALA A 98 -14.03 11.45 27.33
N LYS A 99 -13.63 12.61 26.80
CA LYS A 99 -13.29 12.76 25.37
C LYS A 99 -12.05 11.94 24.99
N LEU A 100 -11.00 11.97 25.81
CA LEU A 100 -9.78 11.20 25.59
C LEU A 100 -10.04 9.69 25.71
N THR A 101 -10.88 9.27 26.64
CA THR A 101 -11.33 7.87 26.78
C THR A 101 -12.07 7.38 25.53
N LYS A 102 -12.93 8.21 24.94
CA LYS A 102 -13.61 7.88 23.68
C LYS A 102 -12.61 7.69 22.53
N GLU A 103 -11.63 8.58 22.42
CA GLU A 103 -10.56 8.46 21.42
C GLU A 103 -9.73 7.18 21.64
N ARG A 104 -9.40 6.86 22.90
CA ARG A 104 -8.71 5.60 23.26
C ARG A 104 -9.49 4.38 22.75
N TYR A 105 -10.80 4.32 22.98
CA TYR A 105 -11.62 3.20 22.49
C TYR A 105 -11.62 3.11 20.97
N HIS A 106 -11.69 4.24 20.28
CA HIS A 106 -11.59 4.27 18.82
C HIS A 106 -10.25 3.69 18.32
N LEU A 107 -9.14 4.07 18.96
CA LEU A 107 -7.82 3.53 18.63
C LEU A 107 -7.67 2.04 18.97
N LEU A 108 -8.28 1.57 20.06
CA LEU A 108 -8.33 0.14 20.40
C LEU A 108 -9.11 -0.67 19.35
N ASP A 109 -10.18 -0.11 18.78
CA ASP A 109 -10.89 -0.76 17.70
C ASP A 109 -10.06 -0.83 16.42
N LEU A 110 -9.32 0.23 16.08
CA LEU A 110 -8.33 0.20 15.00
C LEU A 110 -7.21 -0.81 15.27
N ALA A 111 -6.76 -0.93 16.53
CA ALA A 111 -5.73 -1.87 16.96
C ALA A 111 -6.15 -3.35 16.77
N LYS A 112 -7.46 -3.65 16.83
CA LYS A 112 -8.00 -4.98 16.52
C LYS A 112 -7.86 -5.32 15.03
N ILE A 113 -7.90 -4.31 14.16
CA ILE A 113 -7.78 -4.48 12.71
C ILE A 113 -6.29 -4.50 12.33
N LYS A 114 -5.64 -5.65 12.56
CA LYS A 114 -4.24 -5.85 12.18
C LYS A 114 -4.02 -5.59 10.68
N PRO A 115 -2.88 -5.01 10.28
CA PRO A 115 -2.52 -4.89 8.88
C PRO A 115 -2.52 -6.26 8.20
N ALA A 116 -3.32 -6.40 7.16
CA ALA A 116 -3.45 -7.59 6.34
C ALA A 116 -3.13 -7.21 4.91
N PHE A 117 -2.17 -7.93 4.32
CA PHE A 117 -1.84 -7.78 2.91
C PHE A 117 -3.06 -8.20 2.06
N MET A 118 -3.57 -7.26 1.27
CA MET A 118 -4.80 -7.43 0.48
C MET A 118 -4.49 -7.69 -0.99
N GLY A 119 -3.38 -7.17 -1.51
CA GLY A 119 -3.08 -7.25 -2.93
C GLY A 119 -2.03 -6.23 -3.37
N TRP A 120 -2.03 -5.93 -4.65
CA TRP A 120 -1.06 -5.01 -5.24
C TRP A 120 -1.76 -3.87 -5.95
N LYS A 121 -1.09 -2.73 -6.07
CA LYS A 121 -1.55 -1.58 -6.85
C LYS A 121 -0.48 -1.19 -7.84
N LEU A 122 -0.79 -1.25 -9.13
CA LEU A 122 0.03 -0.66 -10.19
C LEU A 122 -0.47 0.78 -10.42
N SER A 123 0.34 1.76 -10.06
CA SER A 123 0.05 3.19 -10.23
C SER A 123 0.98 3.80 -11.29
N GLY A 124 0.68 5.01 -11.76
CA GLY A 124 1.57 5.70 -12.71
C GLY A 124 1.45 5.24 -14.17
N VAL A 125 0.35 4.56 -14.53
CA VAL A 125 0.11 4.12 -15.92
C VAL A 125 -0.49 5.28 -16.71
N VAL A 126 0.08 5.62 -17.86
CA VAL A 126 -0.35 6.77 -18.66
C VAL A 126 -0.93 6.30 -19.99
N VAL A 127 -1.98 6.95 -20.49
CA VAL A 127 -2.51 6.71 -21.84
C VAL A 127 -1.71 7.55 -22.85
N GLU A 128 -1.10 6.91 -23.84
CA GLU A 128 -0.42 7.61 -24.94
C GLU A 128 -1.45 8.38 -25.78
N GLY A 129 -1.22 9.69 -25.99
CA GLY A 129 -2.02 10.51 -26.89
C GLY A 129 -3.24 11.22 -26.29
N GLY A 130 -3.47 11.15 -24.97
CA GLY A 130 -4.53 11.89 -24.27
C GLY A 130 -4.00 12.54 -22.99
N LYS A 131 -4.53 13.73 -22.65
CA LYS A 131 -4.11 14.55 -21.48
C LYS A 131 -3.94 13.71 -20.21
N LEU A 132 -2.71 13.63 -19.70
CA LEU A 132 -2.26 13.47 -18.29
C LEU A 132 -3.06 12.56 -17.31
N ASP A 133 -3.98 11.73 -17.78
CA ASP A 133 -4.78 10.89 -16.92
C ASP A 133 -3.93 9.69 -16.49
N THR A 134 -3.48 9.76 -15.24
CA THR A 134 -2.71 8.68 -14.62
C THR A 134 -3.68 7.63 -14.10
N LEU A 135 -3.64 6.45 -14.68
CA LEU A 135 -4.44 5.29 -14.29
C LEU A 135 -3.76 4.54 -13.15
N SER A 136 -4.59 3.86 -12.35
CA SER A 136 -4.14 2.91 -11.34
C SER A 136 -5.00 1.67 -11.38
N PHE A 137 -4.39 0.51 -11.15
CA PHE A 137 -5.03 -0.79 -11.19
C PHE A 137 -4.71 -1.56 -9.91
N ASN A 138 -5.74 -2.10 -9.28
CA ASN A 138 -5.58 -2.99 -8.14
C ASN A 138 -5.59 -4.44 -8.61
N PHE A 139 -4.85 -5.29 -7.92
CA PHE A 139 -4.74 -6.72 -8.18
C PHE A 139 -4.95 -7.50 -6.90
N ASP A 140 -5.41 -8.74 -7.05
CA ASP A 140 -5.40 -9.70 -5.95
C ASP A 140 -3.96 -10.00 -5.47
N LYS A 141 -3.84 -10.69 -4.33
CA LYS A 141 -2.54 -11.04 -3.72
C LYS A 141 -1.59 -11.75 -4.68
N GLY A 142 -2.14 -12.55 -5.58
CA GLY A 142 -1.37 -13.32 -6.55
C GLY A 142 -1.04 -12.59 -7.84
N ILE A 143 -1.60 -11.40 -8.12
CA ILE A 143 -1.53 -10.74 -9.44
C ILE A 143 -2.01 -11.71 -10.54
N THR A 144 -3.18 -12.29 -10.32
CA THR A 144 -3.87 -13.18 -11.25
C THR A 144 -5.01 -12.47 -11.97
N LYS A 145 -5.59 -11.44 -11.34
CA LYS A 145 -6.67 -10.64 -11.91
C LYS A 145 -6.66 -9.21 -11.39
N ILE A 146 -7.16 -8.30 -12.21
CA ILE A 146 -7.49 -6.94 -11.79
C ILE A 146 -8.75 -7.00 -10.92
N VAL A 147 -8.73 -6.35 -9.77
CA VAL A 147 -9.85 -6.25 -8.83
C VAL A 147 -10.39 -4.82 -8.78
N PRO A 148 -11.67 -4.62 -8.44
CA PRO A 148 -12.25 -3.30 -8.23
C PRO A 148 -11.53 -2.47 -7.16
#